data_AF-A0A532TJR6-F1
#
_entry.id   AF-A0A532TJR6-F1
#
_cell.length_a   1.000
_cell.length_b   1.000
_cell.length_c   1.000
_cell.angle_alpha   90.00
_cell.angle_beta   90.00
_cell.angle_gamma   90.00
#
_symmetry.space_group_name_H-M   'P 1'
#
loop_
_entity.id
_entity.type
_entity.pdbx_description
1 polymer ?
#
loop_
_entity_poly.entity_id
_entity_poly.type
_entity_poly.pdbx_seq_one_letter_code
_entity_poly.pdbx_strand_id
1 'polypeptide(L)'
;MHTYCIPQNKVIYAVGDYKNNSFIPNHWYALDYGRLFYATNVMKDPHNRIILWAWIRATGIKGWNCCLSLPRILSLGPDNKLKYAPLPELEKLRKKHYKFSNIVISQNSKEILKKIRSKHLEIVIKFELLDAKSFGIQLFKSKSINQAESIGYDQ
;
A
#
# COMPACT_ATOMS: atom_id res chain seq x y z
N MET A 1 -9.81 -9.84 16.20
CA MET A 1 -9.53 -8.64 15.37
C MET A 1 -10.86 -8.06 14.96
N HIS A 2 -11.13 -6.81 15.32
CA HIS A 2 -12.36 -6.11 14.94
C HIS A 2 -11.98 -4.89 14.09
N THR A 3 -12.54 -4.77 12.90
CA THR A 3 -12.36 -3.62 12.00
C THR A 3 -13.61 -2.75 12.05
N TYR A 4 -13.47 -1.46 12.28
CA TYR A 4 -14.59 -0.51 12.31
C TYR A 4 -14.51 0.40 11.07
N CYS A 5 -15.56 0.44 10.26
CA CYS A 5 -15.66 1.27 9.06
C CYS A 5 -16.61 2.44 9.32
N ILE A 6 -16.08 3.67 9.34
CA ILE A 6 -16.88 4.89 9.33
C ILE A 6 -16.85 5.45 7.90
N PRO A 7 -17.99 5.75 7.25
CA PRO A 7 -18.07 6.09 5.82
C PRO A 7 -17.20 7.26 5.33
N GLN A 8 -16.64 8.06 6.25
CA GLN A 8 -15.87 9.29 5.99
C GLN A 8 -14.49 9.33 6.68
N ASN A 9 -14.13 8.34 7.51
CA ASN A 9 -12.85 8.31 8.23
C ASN A 9 -11.95 7.16 7.76
N LYS A 10 -10.66 7.25 8.07
CA LYS A 10 -9.68 6.17 7.83
C LYS A 10 -10.19 4.85 8.40
N VAL A 11 -9.91 3.74 7.71
CA VAL A 11 -10.18 2.42 8.27
C VAL A 11 -9.25 2.20 9.47
N ILE A 12 -9.82 1.82 10.60
CA ILE A 12 -9.08 1.59 11.84
C ILE A 12 -9.19 0.15 12.32
N TYR A 13 -8.20 -0.29 13.07
CA TYR A 13 -8.18 -1.59 13.75
C TYR A 13 -7.65 -1.43 15.17
N ALA A 14 -7.96 -2.42 16.01
CA ALA A 14 -7.31 -2.58 17.30
C ALA A 14 -6.97 -4.06 17.54
N VAL A 15 -5.87 -4.26 18.25
CA VAL A 15 -5.51 -5.53 18.88
C VAL A 15 -5.87 -5.42 20.35
N GLY A 16 -6.44 -6.48 20.91
CA GLY A 16 -6.96 -6.45 22.27
C GLY A 16 -7.53 -7.80 22.68
N ASP A 17 -7.99 -7.86 23.93
CA ASP A 17 -8.55 -9.06 24.54
C ASP A 17 -10.03 -9.21 24.18
N TYR A 18 -10.47 -10.46 24.04
CA TYR A 18 -11.89 -10.79 23.98
C TYR A 18 -12.24 -11.72 25.13
N LYS A 19 -13.00 -11.21 26.10
CA LYS A 19 -13.38 -11.92 27.33
C LYS A 19 -14.81 -11.54 27.70
N ASN A 20 -15.59 -12.49 28.23
CA ASN A 20 -16.97 -12.26 28.67
C ASN A 20 -17.83 -11.58 27.59
N ASN A 21 -17.75 -12.09 26.36
CA ASN A 21 -18.43 -11.56 25.17
C ASN A 21 -18.12 -10.09 24.82
N SER A 22 -17.05 -9.53 25.41
CA SER A 22 -16.66 -8.13 25.25
C SER A 22 -15.26 -8.04 24.67
N PHE A 23 -15.08 -7.15 23.69
CA PHE A 23 -13.77 -6.82 23.14
C PHE A 23 -13.20 -5.59 23.85
N ILE A 24 -11.99 -5.72 24.39
CA ILE A 24 -11.26 -4.67 25.10
C ILE A 24 -10.05 -4.29 24.23
N PRO A 25 -10.14 -3.22 23.43
CA PRO A 25 -9.05 -2.80 22.56
C PRO A 25 -7.91 -2.17 23.37
N ASN A 26 -6.65 -2.49 23.03
CA ASN A 26 -5.49 -1.84 23.64
C ASN A 26 -5.30 -0.41 23.07
N HIS A 27 -5.15 -0.31 21.75
CA HIS A 27 -4.97 0.95 21.05
C HIS A 27 -5.57 0.85 19.64
N TRP A 28 -6.15 1.95 19.16
CA TRP A 28 -6.71 2.04 17.81
C TRP A 28 -5.68 2.62 16.85
N TYR A 29 -5.41 1.89 15.77
CA TYR A 29 -4.47 2.28 14.74
C TYR A 29 -5.19 2.46 13.40
N ALA A 30 -4.62 3.28 12.52
CA ALA A 30 -5.03 3.30 11.12
C ALA A 30 -4.56 2.01 10.42
N LEU A 31 -5.48 1.35 9.72
CA LEU A 31 -5.21 0.17 8.90
C LEU A 31 -4.61 0.57 7.54
N ASP A 32 -5.11 1.66 6.97
CA ASP A 32 -4.63 2.23 5.71
C ASP A 32 -4.74 3.77 5.79
N TYR A 33 -3.73 4.47 5.27
CA TYR A 33 -3.66 5.94 5.28
C TYR A 33 -4.19 6.56 3.99
N GLY A 34 -4.51 5.74 2.99
CA GLY A 34 -5.09 6.16 1.72
C GLY A 34 -6.50 6.68 1.88
N ARG A 35 -6.87 7.65 1.04
CA ARG A 35 -8.18 8.33 1.07
C ARG A 35 -9.33 7.49 0.51
N LEU A 36 -9.02 6.45 -0.27
CA LEU A 36 -9.99 5.72 -1.08
C LEU A 36 -10.26 4.29 -0.56
N PHE A 37 -9.52 3.83 0.45
CA PHE A 37 -9.56 2.46 0.98
C PHE A 37 -10.67 2.33 2.04
N TYR A 38 -11.70 1.51 1.78
CA TYR A 38 -12.85 1.36 2.70
C TYR A 38 -13.53 -0.01 2.59
N ALA A 39 -14.49 -0.29 3.49
CA ALA A 39 -15.29 -1.52 3.51
C ALA A 39 -14.41 -2.78 3.47
N THR A 40 -13.46 -2.83 4.39
CA THR A 40 -12.49 -3.92 4.46
C THR A 40 -13.13 -5.22 4.88
N ASN A 41 -12.72 -6.30 4.22
CA ASN A 41 -13.11 -7.66 4.56
C ASN A 41 -11.86 -8.52 4.69
N VAL A 42 -11.91 -9.46 5.62
CA VAL A 42 -10.83 -10.43 5.83
C VAL A 42 -11.36 -11.85 5.69
N MET A 43 -10.53 -12.73 5.16
CA MET A 43 -10.80 -14.16 5.05
C MET A 43 -9.59 -14.94 5.52
N LYS A 44 -9.82 -16.02 6.26
CA LYS A 44 -8.78 -17.01 6.55
C LYS A 44 -8.76 -18.05 5.44
N ASP A 45 -7.61 -18.24 4.81
CA ASP A 45 -7.47 -19.22 3.73
C ASP A 45 -7.11 -20.63 4.27
N PRO A 46 -7.08 -21.67 3.41
CA PRO A 46 -6.71 -23.03 3.81
C PRO A 46 -5.27 -23.18 4.36
N HIS A 47 -4.40 -22.21 4.10
CA HIS A 47 -3.03 -22.16 4.62
C HIS A 47 -2.92 -21.35 5.92
N ASN A 48 -4.05 -21.04 6.57
CA ASN A 48 -4.16 -20.23 7.78
C ASN A 48 -3.67 -18.77 7.64
N ARG A 49 -3.55 -18.25 6.42
CA ARG A 49 -3.24 -16.84 6.17
C ARG A 49 -4.51 -16.02 6.34
N ILE A 50 -4.40 -14.84 6.95
CA ILE A 50 -5.48 -13.85 6.97
C ILE A 50 -5.28 -12.93 5.79
N ILE A 51 -6.20 -12.95 4.83
CA ILE A 51 -6.13 -12.14 3.61
C ILE A 51 -7.14 -11.00 3.73
N LEU A 52 -6.69 -9.77 3.44
CA LEU A 52 -7.43 -8.53 3.49
C LEU A 52 -7.70 -8.00 2.08
N TRP A 53 -8.93 -7.55 1.87
CA TRP A 53 -9.33 -6.70 0.74
C TRP A 53 -10.08 -5.47 1.24
N ALA A 54 -10.12 -4.45 0.40
CA ALA A 54 -10.98 -3.30 0.55
C ALA A 54 -11.58 -2.90 -0.79
N TRP A 55 -12.65 -2.14 -0.72
CA TRP A 55 -13.10 -1.35 -1.85
C TRP A 55 -12.20 -0.11 -1.98
N ILE A 56 -11.77 0.17 -3.20
CA ILE A 56 -11.11 1.42 -3.58
C ILE A 56 -12.16 2.29 -4.26
N ARG A 57 -12.54 3.39 -3.61
CA ARG A 57 -13.44 4.39 -4.22
C ARG A 57 -12.76 5.01 -5.42
N ALA A 58 -13.22 4.70 -6.62
CA ALA A 58 -12.77 5.33 -7.85
C ALA A 58 -14.00 5.89 -8.56
N THR A 59 -13.99 7.20 -8.81
CA THR A 59 -15.03 7.91 -9.55
C THR A 59 -14.49 8.34 -10.91
N GLY A 60 -15.39 8.56 -11.88
CA GLY A 60 -15.02 9.14 -13.18
C GLY A 60 -14.52 8.14 -14.23
N ILE A 61 -14.74 6.84 -14.03
CA ILE A 61 -14.50 5.83 -15.07
C ILE A 61 -15.83 5.52 -15.78
N LYS A 62 -15.84 5.53 -17.11
CA LYS A 62 -17.06 5.25 -17.88
C LYS A 62 -17.42 3.76 -17.76
N GLY A 63 -18.63 3.46 -17.26
CA GLY A 63 -19.19 2.11 -17.22
C GLY A 63 -18.97 1.33 -15.93
N TRP A 64 -18.13 1.81 -15.01
CA TRP A 64 -17.97 1.24 -13.66
C TRP A 64 -17.54 2.31 -12.67
N ASN A 65 -17.82 2.12 -11.38
CA ASN A 65 -17.31 2.94 -10.29
C ASN A 65 -16.71 2.03 -9.22
N CYS A 66 -15.47 2.31 -8.82
CA CYS A 66 -14.67 1.55 -7.85
C CYS A 66 -14.02 0.25 -8.38
N CYS A 67 -13.08 -0.27 -7.59
CA CYS A 67 -12.47 -1.59 -7.77
C CYS A 67 -12.09 -2.19 -6.40
N LEU A 68 -11.74 -3.48 -6.36
CA LEU A 68 -11.12 -4.08 -5.18
C LEU A 68 -9.63 -3.75 -5.11
N SER A 69 -9.12 -3.58 -3.90
CA SER A 69 -7.68 -3.50 -3.65
C SER A 69 -7.00 -4.82 -4.04
N LEU A 70 -5.68 -4.77 -4.29
CA LEU A 70 -4.89 -5.99 -4.32
C LEU A 70 -5.00 -6.72 -2.96
N PRO A 71 -5.05 -8.06 -2.96
CA PRO A 71 -5.06 -8.86 -1.74
C PRO A 71 -3.78 -8.64 -0.94
N ARG A 72 -3.93 -8.48 0.38
CA ARG A 72 -2.81 -8.35 1.31
C ARG A 72 -2.88 -9.43 2.38
N ILE A 73 -1.76 -10.07 2.71
CA ILE A 73 -1.66 -10.91 3.91
C ILE A 73 -1.52 -10.01 5.13
N LEU A 74 -2.29 -10.31 6.19
CA LEU A 74 -2.16 -9.73 7.52
C LEU A 74 -1.36 -10.66 8.43
N SER A 75 -0.46 -10.06 9.19
CA SER A 75 0.27 -10.72 10.28
C SER A 75 0.40 -9.78 11.46
N LEU A 76 0.62 -10.31 12.67
CA LEU A 76 0.87 -9.51 13.86
C LEU A 76 2.38 -9.36 14.06
N GLY A 77 2.86 -8.12 14.15
CA GLY A 77 4.24 -7.80 14.48
C GLY A 77 4.57 -8.01 15.96
N PRO A 78 5.86 -8.07 16.33
CA PRO A 78 6.29 -8.16 17.73
C PRO A 78 5.92 -6.92 18.56
N ASP A 79 5.60 -5.80 17.90
CA ASP A 79 5.11 -4.56 18.50
C ASP A 79 3.57 -4.53 18.67
N ASN A 80 2.90 -5.67 18.50
CA ASN A 80 1.43 -5.81 18.52
C ASN A 80 0.70 -4.94 17.48
N LYS A 81 1.39 -4.55 16.39
CA LYS A 81 0.77 -3.86 15.25
C LYS A 81 0.62 -4.81 14.07
N LEU A 82 -0.43 -4.59 13.27
CA LEU A 82 -0.61 -5.35 12.05
C LEU A 82 0.47 -4.98 11.02
N LYS A 83 1.02 -6.01 10.40
CA LYS A 83 1.90 -5.93 9.22
C LYS A 83 1.14 -6.45 8.01
N TYR A 84 1.48 -5.89 6.85
CA TYR A 84 0.83 -6.17 5.58
C TYR A 84 1.88 -6.54 4.55
N ALA A 85 1.59 -7.53 3.71
CA ALA A 85 2.38 -7.84 2.53
C ALA A 85 1.46 -8.15 1.35
N PRO A 86 1.82 -7.81 0.10
CA PRO A 86 1.10 -8.31 -1.07
C PRO A 86 1.01 -9.83 -1.05
N LEU A 87 -0.11 -10.38 -1.51
CA LEU A 87 -0.28 -11.82 -1.61
C LEU A 87 0.76 -12.41 -2.61
N PRO A 88 1.55 -13.45 -2.24
CA PRO A 88 2.61 -14.01 -3.09
C PRO A 88 2.12 -14.53 -4.45
N GLU A 89 0.86 -14.90 -4.56
CA GLU A 89 0.27 -15.33 -5.83
C GLU A 89 0.29 -14.21 -6.89
N LEU A 90 0.33 -12.93 -6.49
CA LEU A 90 0.50 -11.79 -7.38
C LEU A 90 1.84 -11.80 -8.12
N GLU A 91 2.84 -12.51 -7.61
CA GLU A 91 4.15 -12.63 -8.26
C GLU A 91 4.05 -13.28 -9.64
N LYS A 92 3.02 -14.11 -9.89
CA LYS A 92 2.74 -14.72 -11.19
C LYS A 92 2.38 -13.69 -12.27
N LEU A 93 1.98 -12.48 -11.89
CA LEU A 93 1.67 -11.38 -12.81
C LEU A 93 2.91 -10.59 -13.23
N ARG A 94 4.06 -10.80 -12.56
CA ARG A 94 5.31 -10.11 -12.87
C ARG A 94 5.79 -10.52 -14.26
N LYS A 95 6.21 -9.52 -15.03
CA LYS A 95 6.80 -9.70 -16.37
C LYS A 95 8.28 -9.35 -16.31
N LYS A 96 8.77 -8.63 -17.32
CA LYS A 96 10.16 -8.16 -17.39
C LYS A 96 10.57 -7.43 -16.11
N HIS A 97 11.58 -7.96 -15.44
CA HIS A 97 12.19 -7.37 -14.26
C HIS A 97 13.32 -6.40 -14.67
N TYR A 98 13.36 -5.24 -14.01
CA TYR A 98 14.43 -4.26 -14.16
C TYR A 98 15.12 -4.07 -12.82
N LYS A 99 16.43 -4.26 -12.77
CA LYS A 99 17.23 -4.10 -11.56
C LYS A 99 18.15 -2.89 -11.69
N PHE A 100 18.20 -2.10 -10.63
CA PHE A 100 19.09 -0.96 -10.46
C PHE A 100 19.74 -1.09 -9.09
N SER A 101 21.00 -0.70 -8.95
CA SER A 101 21.73 -0.79 -7.69
C SER A 101 22.78 0.30 -7.61
N ASN A 102 23.06 0.78 -6.41
CA ASN A 102 24.14 1.73 -6.11
C ASN A 102 24.09 3.01 -6.97
N ILE A 103 22.88 3.56 -7.16
CA ILE A 103 22.68 4.83 -7.87
C ILE A 103 22.66 5.94 -6.85
N VAL A 104 23.61 6.88 -6.96
CA VAL A 104 23.58 8.13 -6.20
C VAL A 104 22.55 9.06 -6.85
N ILE A 105 21.60 9.52 -6.04
CA ILE A 105 20.52 10.41 -6.47
C ILE A 105 20.72 11.75 -5.80
N SER A 106 20.80 12.81 -6.61
CA SER A 106 20.79 14.20 -6.15
C SER A 106 19.59 14.93 -6.73
N GLN A 107 19.38 16.18 -6.32
CA GLN A 107 18.31 17.03 -6.85
C GLN A 107 18.34 17.18 -8.38
N ASN A 108 19.52 17.03 -8.99
CA ASN A 108 19.71 17.12 -10.44
C ASN A 108 19.54 15.79 -11.17
N SER A 109 19.43 14.67 -10.45
CA SER A 109 19.23 13.35 -11.04
C SER A 109 17.84 13.28 -11.67
N LYS A 110 17.80 13.29 -13.00
CA LYS A 110 16.59 13.12 -13.79
C LYS A 110 16.62 11.78 -14.52
N GLU A 111 15.43 11.29 -14.85
CA GLU A 111 15.27 10.21 -15.82
C GLU A 111 15.92 8.85 -15.47
N ILE A 112 16.17 8.56 -14.19
CA ILE A 112 16.76 7.29 -13.72
C ILE A 112 16.00 6.08 -14.28
N LEU A 113 14.66 6.16 -14.27
CA LEU A 113 13.76 5.08 -14.73
C LEU A 113 13.28 5.25 -16.18
N LYS A 114 13.97 6.03 -17.02
CA LYS A 114 13.50 6.37 -18.39
C LYS A 114 13.20 5.18 -19.29
N LYS A 115 13.87 4.05 -19.07
CA LYS A 115 13.68 2.81 -19.83
C LYS A 115 12.39 2.06 -19.45
N ILE A 116 11.71 2.46 -18.38
CA ILE A 116 10.49 1.81 -17.89
C ILE A 116 9.28 2.61 -18.35
N ARG A 117 8.41 1.96 -19.12
CA ARG A 117 7.13 2.49 -19.59
C ARG A 117 6.08 1.40 -19.42
N SER A 118 5.19 1.57 -18.45
CA SER A 118 4.11 0.62 -18.18
C SER A 118 2.98 1.31 -17.41
N LYS A 119 1.76 0.81 -17.58
CA LYS A 119 0.58 1.17 -16.77
C LYS A 119 0.41 0.27 -15.55
N HIS A 120 1.17 -0.82 -15.48
CA HIS A 120 1.15 -1.81 -14.40
C HIS A 120 2.59 -2.07 -13.96
N LEU A 121 2.93 -1.68 -12.73
CA LEU A 121 4.28 -1.83 -12.17
C LEU A 121 4.17 -2.25 -10.71
N GLU A 122 5.08 -3.13 -10.32
CA GLU A 122 5.44 -3.37 -8.93
C GLU A 122 6.86 -2.86 -8.75
N ILE A 123 7.10 -2.07 -7.70
CA ILE A 123 8.39 -1.41 -7.48
C ILE A 123 8.78 -1.62 -6.01
N VAL A 124 9.94 -2.23 -5.81
CA VAL A 124 10.61 -2.30 -4.51
C VAL A 124 11.83 -1.40 -4.59
N ILE A 125 11.91 -0.38 -3.73
CA ILE A 125 13.04 0.55 -3.67
C ILE A 125 13.53 0.62 -2.23
N LYS A 126 14.86 0.58 -2.08
CA LYS A 126 15.54 0.92 -0.84
C LYS A 126 16.31 2.22 -1.08
N PHE A 127 16.10 3.18 -0.20
CA PHE A 127 16.89 4.40 -0.13
C PHE A 127 17.82 4.33 1.07
N GLU A 128 19.04 4.80 0.90
CA GLU A 128 20.00 5.04 1.98
C GLU A 128 20.28 6.53 1.97
N LEU A 129 19.93 7.21 3.08
CA LEU A 129 20.12 8.66 3.16
C LEU A 129 21.59 8.99 3.40
N LEU A 130 22.09 9.97 2.65
CA LEU A 130 23.36 10.62 2.92
C LEU A 130 23.07 11.94 3.66
N ASP A 131 22.82 13.00 2.91
CA ASP A 131 22.58 14.37 3.38
C ASP A 131 21.20 14.93 2.97
N ALA A 132 20.39 14.14 2.27
CA ALA A 132 19.07 14.55 1.80
C ALA A 132 18.08 14.69 2.96
N LYS A 133 17.31 15.79 2.98
CA LYS A 133 16.19 15.99 3.94
C LYS A 133 14.92 15.25 3.53
N SER A 134 14.77 14.97 2.24
CA SER A 134 13.65 14.22 1.70
C SER A 134 14.07 13.47 0.43
N PHE A 135 13.34 12.40 0.14
CA PHE A 135 13.53 11.59 -1.06
C PHE A 135 12.23 10.95 -1.50
N GLY A 136 12.16 10.53 -2.76
CA GLY A 136 10.96 9.87 -3.26
C GLY A 136 11.04 9.48 -4.73
N ILE A 137 9.89 9.08 -5.24
CA ILE A 137 9.67 8.69 -6.62
C ILE A 137 8.44 9.41 -7.18
N GLN A 138 8.56 9.87 -8.43
CA GLN A 138 7.43 10.37 -9.20
C GLN A 138 6.93 9.29 -10.15
N LEU A 139 5.63 9.03 -10.12
CA LEU A 139 4.93 8.03 -10.92
C LEU A 139 3.93 8.71 -11.87
N PHE A 140 3.46 7.96 -12.86
CA PHE A 140 2.47 8.37 -13.87
C PHE A 140 2.83 9.57 -14.76
N LYS A 141 4.07 10.06 -14.70
CA LYS A 141 4.58 11.10 -15.59
C LYS A 141 4.60 10.62 -17.05
N SER A 142 3.99 11.39 -17.95
CA SER A 142 4.03 11.14 -19.39
C SER A 142 4.32 12.43 -20.16
N LYS A 143 4.67 12.32 -21.46
CA LYS A 143 4.89 13.50 -22.31
C LYS A 143 3.59 14.25 -22.63
N SER A 144 2.45 13.54 -22.66
CA SER A 144 1.16 14.09 -23.07
C SER A 144 0.27 14.54 -21.89
N ILE A 145 0.58 14.08 -20.68
CA ILE A 145 -0.16 14.40 -19.46
C ILE A 145 0.83 14.95 -18.44
N ASN A 146 0.69 16.23 -18.10
CA ASN A 146 1.50 16.89 -17.07
C ASN A 146 0.98 16.58 -15.65
N GLN A 147 0.66 15.32 -15.39
CA GLN A 147 0.28 14.82 -14.08
C GLN A 147 1.35 13.83 -13.63
N ALA A 148 1.82 14.00 -12.41
CA ALA A 148 2.70 13.06 -11.75
C ALA A 148 2.24 12.91 -10.30
N GLU A 149 2.21 11.68 -9.81
CA GLU A 149 1.94 11.39 -8.40
C GLU A 149 3.28 11.18 -7.70
N SER A 150 3.48 11.83 -6.55
CA SER A 150 4.73 11.73 -5.80
C SER A 150 4.52 10.85 -4.58
N ILE A 151 5.40 9.87 -4.40
CA ILE A 151 5.51 9.07 -3.17
C ILE A 151 6.89 9.36 -2.60
N GLY A 152 6.94 9.90 -1.40
CA GLY A 152 8.19 10.33 -0.78
C GLY A 152 8.16 10.23 0.73
N TYR A 153 9.32 10.52 1.30
CA TYR A 153 9.58 10.60 2.71
C TYR A 153 10.30 11.91 2.99
N ASP A 154 9.80 12.63 3.98
CA ASP A 154 10.41 13.83 4.55
C ASP A 154 10.84 13.49 5.99
N GLN A 155 12.05 13.90 6.39
CA GLN A 155 12.52 13.78 7.78
C GLN A 155 11.85 14.75 8.73
#